data_AF-A0A4Q4HSX0-F1
#
_entry.id   AF-A0A4Q4HSX0-F1
#
_cell.length_a   1.000
_cell.length_b   1.000
_cell.length_c   1.000
_cell.angle_alpha   90.00
_cell.angle_beta   90.00
_cell.angle_gamma   90.00
#
_symmetry.space_group_name_H-M   'P 1'
#
loop_
_entity.id
_entity.type
_entity.pdbx_description
1 polymer ?
#
loop_
_entity_poly.entity_id
_entity_poly.type
_entity_poly.pdbx_seq_one_letter_code
_entity_poly.pdbx_strand_id
1 'polypeptide(L)'
;MAQHEVITRGGDAFLLKLRESALSSGSMSEEQFFLLIGISSIHSDRVILAMKDYLVSGHSRKDVCEKYQMNNGYFSTTLGRLTRLNVL
;
A
#
# COMPACT_ATOMS: atom_id res chain seq x y z
N MET A 1 9.48 -7.57 -42.85
CA MET A 1 8.72 -6.33 -42.58
C MET A 1 7.37 -6.77 -42.03
N ALA A 2 6.90 -6.49 -40.81
CA ALA A 2 7.36 -5.62 -39.75
C ALA A 2 7.05 -6.30 -38.39
N GLN A 3 7.88 -6.03 -37.39
CA GLN A 3 7.70 -6.48 -36.01
C GLN A 3 6.60 -5.63 -35.36
N HIS A 4 5.62 -6.27 -34.72
CA HIS A 4 4.64 -5.61 -33.88
C HIS A 4 5.26 -5.41 -32.49
N GLU A 5 5.85 -4.23 -32.26
CA GLU A 5 6.32 -3.84 -30.93
C GLU A 5 5.11 -3.55 -30.02
N VAL A 6 4.91 -4.45 -29.06
CA VAL A 6 3.97 -4.25 -27.97
C VAL A 6 4.60 -3.29 -26.96
N ILE A 7 4.05 -2.08 -26.87
CA ILE A 7 4.43 -1.04 -25.91
C ILE A 7 3.85 -1.43 -24.54
N THR A 8 4.62 -2.17 -23.71
CA THR A 8 4.26 -2.42 -22.29
C THR A 8 5.52 -2.54 -21.44
N ARG A 9 6.14 -1.42 -21.00
CA ARG A 9 7.38 -1.50 -20.18
C ARG A 9 7.54 -0.49 -19.03
N GLY A 10 6.64 0.47 -18.84
CA GLY A 10 6.79 1.47 -17.77
C GLY A 10 6.11 1.10 -16.44
N GLY A 11 4.85 0.66 -16.50
CA GLY A 11 4.03 0.42 -15.30
C GLY A 11 4.46 -0.81 -14.50
N ASP A 12 4.77 -1.91 -15.17
CA ASP A 12 4.98 -3.21 -14.51
C ASP A 12 6.30 -3.24 -13.72
N ALA A 13 7.38 -2.68 -14.27
CA ALA A 13 8.66 -2.58 -13.56
C ALA A 13 8.56 -1.72 -12.30
N PHE A 14 7.75 -0.66 -12.34
CA PHE A 14 7.49 0.20 -11.20
C PHE A 14 6.64 -0.50 -10.12
N LEU A 15 5.63 -1.27 -10.54
CA LEU A 15 4.81 -2.09 -9.63
C LEU A 15 5.62 -3.20 -8.96
N LEU A 16 6.56 -3.82 -9.67
CA LEU A 16 7.47 -4.81 -9.12
C LEU A 16 8.40 -4.21 -8.06
N LYS A 17 8.99 -3.04 -8.34
CA LYS A 17 9.88 -2.34 -7.39
C LYS A 17 9.16 -1.89 -6.11
N LEU A 18 7.87 -1.54 -6.21
CA LEU A 18 7.02 -1.27 -5.05
C LEU A 18 6.71 -2.51 -4.23
N ARG A 19 6.59 -3.66 -4.89
CA ARG A 19 6.36 -4.94 -4.21
C ARG A 19 7.53 -5.33 -3.33
N GLU A 20 8.76 -5.04 -3.78
CA GLU A 20 9.99 -5.30 -3.03
C GLU A 20 10.19 -4.34 -1.84
N SER A 21 9.67 -3.12 -1.95
CA SER A 21 9.72 -2.10 -0.88
C SER A 21 8.43 -2.02 -0.06
N ALA A 22 7.48 -2.91 -0.31
CA ALA A 22 6.17 -2.87 0.32
C ALA A 22 6.29 -2.99 1.84
N LEU A 23 5.58 -2.12 2.55
CA LEU A 23 5.51 -2.17 4.01
C LEU A 23 4.85 -3.50 4.43
N SER A 24 5.46 -4.18 5.38
CA SER A 24 5.00 -5.46 5.89
C SER A 24 4.05 -5.27 7.08
N SER A 25 3.32 -6.33 7.39
CA SER A 25 2.43 -6.35 8.55
C SER A 25 3.22 -6.16 9.85
N GLY A 26 2.78 -5.25 10.71
CA GLY A 26 3.40 -4.99 12.03
C GLY A 26 4.82 -4.39 11.95
N SER A 27 5.18 -3.78 10.81
CA SER A 27 6.54 -3.28 10.57
C SER A 27 6.78 -1.86 11.07
N MET A 28 5.79 -1.22 11.70
CA MET A 28 5.79 0.23 11.97
C MET A 28 5.22 0.55 13.35
N SER A 29 5.78 1.55 14.04
CA SER A 29 5.21 2.06 15.30
C SER A 29 3.96 2.93 15.05
N GLU A 30 3.13 3.10 16.08
CA GLU A 30 1.91 3.94 15.97
C GLU A 30 2.25 5.42 15.67
N GLU A 31 3.32 5.95 16.26
CA GLU A 31 3.79 7.31 16.02
C GLU A 31 4.24 7.51 14.57
N GLN A 32 5.05 6.58 14.04
CA GLN A 32 5.48 6.58 12.64
C GLN A 32 4.27 6.49 11.70
N PHE A 33 3.29 5.65 12.04
CA PHE A 33 2.07 5.50 11.27
C PHE A 33 1.28 6.81 11.20
N PHE A 34 1.04 7.48 12.33
CA PHE A 34 0.29 8.74 12.32
C PHE A 34 1.04 9.87 11.60
N LEU A 35 2.36 9.93 11.71
CA LEU A 35 3.16 10.88 10.93
C LEU A 35 2.98 10.61 9.42
N LEU A 36 3.09 9.35 9.00
CA LEU A 36 2.93 8.93 7.60
C LEU A 36 1.53 9.24 7.07
N ILE A 37 0.48 9.01 7.87
CA ILE A 37 -0.90 9.38 7.53
C ILE A 37 -1.02 10.90 7.41
N GLY A 38 -0.46 11.67 8.34
CA GLY A 38 -0.53 13.13 8.36
C GLY A 38 0.08 13.80 7.13
N ILE A 39 1.13 13.21 6.54
CA ILE A 39 1.72 13.69 5.28
C ILE A 39 1.07 13.07 4.03
N SER A 40 0.23 12.05 4.19
CA SER A 40 -0.49 11.42 3.09
C SER A 40 -1.78 12.15 2.74
N SER A 41 -2.26 12.00 1.50
CA SER A 41 -3.60 12.43 1.09
C SER A 41 -4.68 11.35 1.35
N ILE A 42 -4.61 10.67 2.50
CA ILE A 42 -5.59 9.67 2.95
C ILE A 42 -6.39 10.26 4.10
N HIS A 43 -7.70 10.42 3.89
CA HIS A 43 -8.61 11.04 4.87
C HIS A 43 -9.78 10.14 5.26
N SER A 44 -9.87 8.92 4.71
CA SER A 44 -10.94 7.99 5.05
C SER A 44 -10.59 7.27 6.35
N ASP A 45 -11.37 7.50 7.42
CA ASP A 45 -11.20 6.84 8.72
C ASP A 45 -11.14 5.32 8.59
N ARG A 46 -12.03 4.75 7.78
CA ARG A 46 -12.05 3.31 7.49
C ARG A 46 -10.71 2.81 6.94
N VAL A 47 -10.11 3.55 6.03
CA VAL A 47 -8.81 3.20 5.42
C VAL A 47 -7.67 3.42 6.41
N ILE A 48 -7.71 4.50 7.19
CA ILE A 48 -6.71 4.80 8.21
C ILE A 48 -6.70 3.67 9.25
N LEU A 49 -7.87 3.28 9.77
CA LEU A 49 -7.99 2.16 10.71
C LEU A 49 -7.51 0.84 10.09
N ALA A 50 -7.88 0.55 8.84
CA ALA A 50 -7.41 -0.64 8.14
C ALA A 50 -5.89 -0.68 7.99
N MET A 51 -5.26 0.44 7.61
CA MET A 51 -3.81 0.53 7.48
C MET A 51 -3.11 0.47 8.84
N LYS A 52 -3.70 1.01 9.91
CA LYS A 52 -3.19 0.90 11.27
C LYS A 52 -3.19 -0.56 11.73
N ASP A 53 -4.30 -1.27 11.56
CA ASP A 53 -4.43 -2.68 11.94
C ASP A 53 -3.42 -3.56 11.21
N TYR A 54 -3.12 -3.26 9.94
CA TYR A 54 -2.11 -3.98 9.17
C TYR A 54 -0.68 -3.58 9.57
N LEU A 55 -0.33 -2.30 9.47
CA LEU A 55 1.05 -1.81 9.60
C LEU A 55 1.57 -1.76 11.04
N VAL A 56 0.67 -1.52 12.00
CA VAL A 56 1.02 -1.35 13.42
C VAL A 56 0.65 -2.61 14.21
N SER A 57 -0.62 -3.04 14.12
CA SER A 57 -1.11 -4.18 14.91
C SER A 57 -0.74 -5.55 14.32
N GLY A 58 -0.23 -5.60 13.09
CA GLY A 58 0.26 -6.84 12.49
C GLY A 58 -0.82 -7.77 11.95
N HIS A 59 -2.07 -7.32 11.82
CA HIS A 59 -3.15 -8.13 11.27
C HIS A 59 -2.90 -8.50 9.81
N SER A 60 -3.34 -9.70 9.41
CA SER A 60 -3.15 -10.13 8.02
C SER A 60 -3.96 -9.26 7.06
N ARG A 61 -3.50 -9.14 5.81
CA ARG A 61 -4.26 -8.45 4.76
C ARG A 61 -5.67 -9.00 4.62
N LYS A 62 -5.84 -10.32 4.75
CA LYS A 62 -7.14 -10.99 4.64
C LYS A 62 -8.09 -10.46 5.71
N ASP A 63 -7.67 -10.50 6.96
CA ASP A 63 -8.50 -10.09 8.10
C ASP A 63 -8.90 -8.61 8.00
N VAL A 64 -7.95 -7.75 7.61
CA VAL A 64 -8.19 -6.32 7.43
C VAL A 64 -9.16 -6.06 6.28
N CYS A 65 -8.95 -6.68 5.12
CA CYS A 65 -9.85 -6.53 3.97
C CYS A 65 -11.28 -6.98 4.28
N GLU A 66 -11.44 -8.09 5.02
CA GLU A 66 -12.74 -8.59 5.46
C GLU A 66 -13.39 -7.66 6.51
N LYS A 67 -12.65 -7.27 7.55
CA LYS A 67 -13.13 -6.40 8.64
C LYS A 67 -13.58 -5.03 8.14
N TYR A 68 -12.82 -4.42 7.24
CA TYR A 68 -13.07 -3.06 6.74
C TYR A 68 -13.76 -3.02 5.37
N GLN A 69 -14.18 -4.18 4.85
CA GLN A 69 -14.86 -4.30 3.55
C GLN A 69 -14.06 -3.63 2.42
N MET A 70 -12.74 -3.86 2.42
CA MET A 70 -11.83 -3.39 1.39
C MET A 70 -11.56 -4.51 0.40
N ASN A 71 -11.61 -4.20 -0.89
CA ASN A 71 -11.10 -5.13 -1.89
C ASN A 71 -9.56 -5.08 -1.94
N ASN A 72 -8.95 -6.17 -2.40
CA ASN A 72 -7.49 -6.32 -2.46
C ASN A 72 -6.80 -5.26 -3.33
N GLY A 73 -7.47 -4.78 -4.39
CA GLY A 73 -6.95 -3.73 -5.26
C GLY A 73 -6.81 -2.41 -4.51
N TYR A 74 -7.88 -1.97 -3.84
CA TYR A 74 -7.90 -0.74 -3.06
C TYR A 74 -6.91 -0.79 -1.88
N PHE A 75 -6.82 -1.94 -1.21
CA PHE A 75 -5.80 -2.18 -0.20
C PHE A 75 -4.39 -2.01 -0.79
N SER A 76 -4.09 -2.65 -1.92
CA SER A 76 -2.77 -2.62 -2.56
C SER A 76 -2.41 -1.22 -3.04
N THR A 77 -3.35 -0.49 -3.64
CA THR A 77 -3.14 0.90 -4.08
C THR A 77 -2.85 1.81 -2.89
N THR A 78 -3.57 1.65 -1.79
CA THR A 78 -3.36 2.43 -0.56
C THR A 78 -2.00 2.14 0.06
N LEU A 79 -1.67 0.86 0.24
CA LEU A 79 -0.38 0.43 0.78
C LEU A 79 0.77 0.94 -0.10
N GLY A 80 0.64 0.86 -1.43
CA GLY A 80 1.64 1.38 -2.36
C GLY A 80 1.84 2.89 -2.29
N ARG A 81 0.80 3.67 -1.94
CA ARG A 81 0.94 5.12 -1.69
C ARG A 81 1.74 5.37 -0.41
N LEU A 82 1.44 4.64 0.66
CA LEU A 82 2.16 4.75 1.93
C LEU A 82 3.62 4.30 1.80
N THR A 83 3.88 3.18 1.12
CA THR A 83 5.24 2.71 0.83
C THR A 83 6.06 3.76 0.10
N ARG A 84 5.50 4.48 -0.88
CA ARG A 84 6.23 5.57 -1.56
C ARG A 84 6.63 6.68 -0.62
N LEU A 85 5.73 7.10 0.28
CA LEU A 85 5.99 8.16 1.23
C LEU A 85 7.04 7.75 2.28
N ASN A 86 7.09 6.45 2.63
CA ASN A 86 8.03 5.93 3.61
C ASN A 86 9.48 5.78 3.08
N VAL A 87 9.69 5.85 1.76
CA VAL A 87 11.02 5.73 1.13
C VAL A 87 11.59 7.11 0.76
N LEU A 88 10.81 8.19 0.91
CA LEU A 88 11.28 9.57 0.78
C LEU A 88 12.05 9.99 2.04
#